data_AF-A0A3C1Y0S1-F1
#
_entry.id   AF-A0A3C1Y0S1-F1
#
_cell.length_a   1.000
_cell.length_b   1.000
_cell.length_c   1.000
_cell.angle_alpha   90.00
_cell.angle_beta   90.00
_cell.angle_gamma   90.00
#
_symmetry.space_group_name_H-M   'P 1'
#
loop_
_entity.id
_entity.type
_entity.pdbx_description
1 polymer ?
#
loop_
_entity_poly.entity_id
_entity_poly.type
_entity_poly.pdbx_seq_one_letter_code
_entity_poly.pdbx_strand_id
1 'polypeptide(L)'
;EPTNHLDFEGIAWLEEMLRTWKGAAVIITHDRRFLDAVTTRIVELDRGRLLSFPGNFSQWQERKAQWLESERLEQARFDKLLAQEEVWIR
;
A
#
# COMPACT_ATOMS: atom_id res chain seq x y z
N GLU A 1 12.31 4.14 11.79
CA GLU A 1 11.24 5.16 11.78
C GLU A 1 11.84 6.56 11.96
N PRO A 2 11.94 7.36 10.89
CA PRO A 2 12.70 8.62 10.89
C PRO A 2 12.00 9.82 11.55
N THR A 3 10.69 9.74 11.81
CA THR A 3 9.88 10.86 12.33
C THR A 3 9.75 10.88 13.85
N ASN A 4 10.09 9.80 14.55
CA ASN A 4 9.75 9.60 15.98
C ASN A 4 10.38 10.61 16.96
N HIS A 5 11.43 11.31 16.55
CA HIS A 5 12.19 12.25 17.38
C HIS A 5 12.34 13.63 16.73
N LEU A 6 11.52 13.93 15.73
CA LEU A 6 11.54 15.21 15.03
C LEU A 6 10.31 16.04 15.42
N ASP A 7 10.51 17.34 15.58
CA ASP A 7 9.42 18.30 15.61
C ASP A 7 8.91 18.59 14.18
N PHE A 8 7.90 19.45 14.07
CA PHE A 8 7.31 19.78 12.78
C PHE A 8 8.31 20.36 11.77
N GLU A 9 9.22 21.22 12.24
CA GLU A 9 10.25 21.82 11.39
C GLU A 9 11.28 20.78 10.93
N GLY A 10 11.69 19.87 11.82
CA GLY A 10 12.57 18.76 11.49
C GLY A 10 11.97 17.80 10.47
N ILE A 11 10.66 17.51 10.56
CA ILE A 11 9.95 16.71 9.55
C ILE A 11 9.95 17.44 8.21
N ALA A 12 9.60 18.73 8.16
CA ALA A 12 9.59 19.49 6.92
C ALA A 12 10.98 19.58 6.26
N TRP A 13 12.03 19.76 7.05
CA TRP A 13 13.42 19.71 6.56
C TRP A 13 13.76 18.35 5.95
N LEU A 14 13.38 17.26 6.63
CA LEU A 14 13.64 15.90 6.17
C LEU A 14 12.89 15.60 4.86
N GLU A 15 11.63 16.05 4.74
CA GLU A 15 10.84 15.93 3.51
C GLU A 15 11.55 16.61 2.33
N GLU A 16 11.99 17.84 2.49
CA GLU A 16 12.64 18.59 1.42
C GLU A 16 14.01 17.99 1.05
N MET A 17 14.77 17.56 2.05
CA MET A 17 16.03 16.83 1.83
C MET A 17 15.79 15.58 0.98
N LEU A 18 14.78 14.77 1.31
CA LEU A 18 14.47 13.54 0.58
C LEU A 18 13.96 13.80 -0.84
N ARG A 19 13.21 14.88 -1.06
CA ARG A 19 12.69 15.27 -2.38
C ARG A 19 13.79 15.77 -3.32
N THR A 20 14.83 16.41 -2.78
CA THR A 20 15.95 16.97 -3.56
C THR A 20 17.14 16.01 -3.70
N TRP A 21 17.19 14.97 -2.88
CA TRP A 21 18.26 13.98 -2.91
C TRP A 21 18.20 13.12 -4.18
N LYS A 22 19.34 12.98 -4.87
CA LYS A 22 19.47 12.24 -6.14
C LYS A 22 19.67 10.72 -5.97
N GLY A 23 19.28 10.17 -4.83
CA GLY A 23 19.44 8.75 -4.50
C GLY A 23 18.11 8.00 -4.38
N ALA A 24 18.20 6.75 -3.93
CA ALA A 24 17.03 5.94 -3.58
C ALA A 24 17.03 5.69 -2.07
N ALA A 25 15.91 6.01 -1.41
CA ALA A 25 15.69 5.76 0.01
C ALA A 25 14.65 4.67 0.19
N VAL A 26 14.86 3.81 1.19
CA VAL A 26 13.83 2.93 1.73
C VAL A 26 13.42 3.52 3.08
N ILE A 27 12.13 3.82 3.22
CA ILE A 27 11.58 4.52 4.38
C ILE A 27 10.52 3.61 5.02
N ILE A 28 10.60 3.48 6.34
CA ILE A 28 9.63 2.76 7.16
C ILE A 28 9.19 3.72 8.27
N THR A 29 7.90 4.07 8.26
CA THR A 29 7.27 4.96 9.24
C THR A 29 5.77 4.70 9.31
N HIS A 30 5.15 5.05 10.43
CA HIS A 30 3.69 5.09 10.56
C HIS A 30 3.07 6.45 10.17
N ASP A 31 3.88 7.47 9.87
CA ASP A 31 3.39 8.78 9.46
C ASP A 31 2.89 8.79 8.00
N ARG A 32 1.57 8.84 7.85
CA ARG A 32 0.89 8.81 6.55
C ARG A 32 1.13 10.07 5.73
N ARG A 33 1.22 11.25 6.36
CA ARG A 33 1.42 12.52 5.63
C ARG A 33 2.83 12.59 5.08
N PHE A 34 3.81 12.20 5.89
CA PHE A 34 5.19 12.11 5.46
C PHE A 34 5.33 11.13 4.29
N LEU A 35 4.76 9.93 4.39
CA LEU A 35 4.77 8.97 3.27
C LEU A 35 4.12 9.56 2.02
N ASP A 36 3.01 10.28 2.15
CA ASP A 36 2.33 10.91 1.02
C ASP A 36 3.19 11.98 0.33
N ALA A 37 4.01 12.71 1.11
CA ALA A 37 4.87 13.78 0.63
C ALA A 37 6.15 13.29 -0.07
N VAL A 38 6.78 12.22 0.43
CA VAL A 38 8.12 11.81 -0.04
C VAL A 38 8.16 10.54 -0.90
N THR A 39 7.14 9.68 -0.83
CA THR A 39 7.21 8.38 -1.51
C THR A 39 6.72 8.45 -2.96
N THR A 40 7.40 7.71 -3.81
CA THR A 40 7.02 7.51 -5.23
C THR A 40 6.53 6.10 -5.51
N ARG A 41 6.62 5.21 -4.50
CA ARG A 41 6.18 3.81 -4.53
C ARG A 41 6.01 3.33 -3.10
N ILE A 42 4.94 2.58 -2.85
CA ILE A 42 4.71 1.84 -1.61
C ILE A 42 4.91 0.34 -1.89
N VAL A 43 5.75 -0.29 -1.08
CA VAL A 43 5.89 -1.74 -1.06
C VAL A 43 5.25 -2.26 0.23
N GLU A 44 4.22 -3.06 0.08
CA GLU A 44 3.49 -3.68 1.19
C GLU A 44 3.96 -5.12 1.37
N LEU A 45 4.35 -5.48 2.59
CA LEU A 45 4.63 -6.86 2.97
C LEU A 45 3.40 -7.43 3.68
N ASP A 46 2.71 -8.36 3.03
CA ASP A 46 1.57 -9.08 3.60
C ASP A 46 1.78 -10.59 3.49
N ARG A 47 1.72 -11.31 4.62
CA ARG A 47 1.87 -12.78 4.71
C ARG A 47 3.05 -13.35 3.90
N GLY A 48 4.20 -12.67 3.94
CA GLY A 48 5.42 -13.09 3.22
C GLY A 48 5.44 -12.76 1.73
N ARG A 49 4.43 -12.04 1.21
CA ARG A 49 4.38 -11.55 -0.17
C ARG A 49 4.62 -10.05 -0.19
N LEU A 50 5.41 -9.60 -1.17
CA LEU A 50 5.63 -8.19 -1.44
C LEU A 50 4.71 -7.75 -2.58
N LEU A 51 3.85 -6.77 -2.29
CA LEU A 51 3.01 -6.09 -3.26
C LEU A 51 3.58 -4.70 -3.50
N SER A 52 3.75 -4.32 -4.76
CA SER A 52 4.34 -3.05 -5.15
C SER A 52 3.31 -2.16 -5.82
N PHE A 53 3.11 -0.96 -5.27
CA PHE A 53 2.17 0.03 -5.77
C PHE A 53 2.91 1.30 -6.15
N PRO A 54 2.89 1.72 -7.43
CA PRO A 54 3.47 3.00 -7.83
C PRO A 54 2.60 4.14 -7.29
N GLY A 55 3.26 5.22 -6.87
CA GLY A 55 2.60 6.38 -6.29
C GLY A 55 2.86 6.55 -4.79
N ASN A 56 2.19 7.53 -4.23
CA ASN A 56 2.29 7.89 -2.82
C ASN A 56 1.31 7.09 -1.94
N PHE A 57 1.24 7.45 -0.66
CA PHE A 57 0.40 6.74 0.31
C PHE A 57 -1.09 6.78 -0.04
N SER A 58 -1.64 7.94 -0.40
CA SER A 58 -3.06 8.09 -0.73
C SER A 58 -3.44 7.26 -1.95
N GLN A 59 -2.58 7.26 -2.98
CA GLN A 59 -2.77 6.43 -4.17
C GLN A 59 -2.67 4.93 -3.86
N TRP A 60 -1.76 4.53 -2.95
CA TRP A 60 -1.70 3.16 -2.46
C TRP A 60 -3.01 2.74 -1.77
N GLN A 61 -3.59 3.59 -0.90
CA GLN A 61 -4.84 3.29 -0.20
C GLN A 61 -5.99 3.02 -1.18
N GLU A 62 -6.14 3.88 -2.19
CA GLU A 62 -7.18 3.73 -3.21
C GLU A 62 -7.00 2.43 -4.01
N ARG A 63 -5.78 2.18 -4.50
CA ARG A 63 -5.46 0.97 -5.27
C ARG A 63 -5.64 -0.29 -4.45
N LYS A 64 -5.27 -0.27 -3.16
CA LYS A 64 -5.44 -1.40 -2.25
C LYS A 64 -6.92 -1.71 -2.04
N ALA A 65 -7.76 -0.70 -1.86
CA ALA A 65 -9.21 -0.88 -1.72
C ALA A 65 -9.83 -1.49 -2.99
N GLN A 66 -9.45 -1.00 -4.17
CA GLN A 66 -9.90 -1.56 -5.45
C GLN A 66 -9.47 -3.03 -5.62
N TRP A 67 -8.23 -3.35 -5.24
CA TRP A 67 -7.70 -4.71 -5.32
C TRP A 67 -8.45 -5.68 -4.41
N LEU A 68 -8.67 -5.30 -3.14
CA LEU A 68 -9.44 -6.10 -2.18
C LEU A 68 -10.89 -6.32 -2.62
N GLU A 69 -11.52 -5.30 -3.22
CA GLU A 69 -12.87 -5.45 -3.75
C GLU A 69 -12.90 -6.40 -4.96
N SER A 70 -11.90 -6.34 -5.85
CA SER A 70 -11.76 -7.28 -6.96
C SER A 70 -11.62 -8.73 -6.47
N GLU A 71 -10.74 -8.97 -5.49
CA GLU A 71 -10.56 -10.30 -4.88
C GLU A 71 -11.87 -10.81 -4.26
N ARG A 72 -12.60 -9.95 -3.55
CA ARG A 72 -13.89 -10.30 -2.93
C ARG A 72 -14.93 -10.71 -3.97
N LEU A 73 -15.00 -9.98 -5.08
CA LEU A 73 -15.92 -10.28 -6.18
C LEU A 73 -15.56 -11.58 -6.90
N GLU A 74 -14.27 -11.85 -7.10
CA GLU A 74 -13.78 -13.09 -7.70
C GLU A 74 -14.09 -14.31 -6.82
N GLN A 75 -13.82 -14.22 -5.51
CA GLN A 75 -14.15 -15.27 -4.54
C GLN A 75 -15.66 -15.56 -4.56
N ALA A 76 -16.50 -14.52 -4.50
CA ALA A 76 -17.95 -14.69 -4.53
C ALA A 76 -18.48 -15.31 -5.84
N ARG A 77 -17.79 -15.10 -6.97
CA ARG A 77 -18.12 -15.78 -8.24
C ARG A 77 -17.71 -17.24 -8.22
N PHE A 78 -16.52 -17.53 -7.70
CA PHE A 78 -16.01 -18.90 -7.58
C PHE A 78 -16.89 -19.75 -6.65
N ASP A 79 -17.28 -19.22 -5.50
CA ASP A 79 -18.17 -19.91 -4.55
C ASP A 79 -19.53 -20.24 -5.17
N LYS A 80 -20.09 -19.32 -5.98
CA LYS A 80 -21.34 -19.56 -6.71
C LYS A 80 -21.20 -20.66 -7.76
N LEU A 81 -20.08 -20.71 -8.48
CA LEU A 81 -19.82 -21.74 -9.48
C LEU A 81 -19.70 -23.12 -8.81
N LEU A 82 -18.92 -23.22 -7.73
CA LEU A 82 -18.77 -24.45 -6.95
C LEU A 82 -20.11 -24.97 -6.45
N ALA A 83 -20.96 -24.09 -5.90
CA ALA A 83 -22.29 -24.48 -5.42
C ALA A 83 -23.20 -25.01 -6.55
N GLN A 84 -23.06 -24.51 -7.79
CA GLN A 84 -23.80 -25.03 -8.94
C GLN A 84 -23.30 -26.40 -9.40
N GLU A 85 -21.98 -26.62 -9.36
CA GLU A 85 -21.36 -27.90 -9.73
C GLU A 85 -21.71 -29.01 -8.71
N GLU A 86 -21.72 -28.71 -7.41
CA GLU A 86 -22.13 -29.67 -6.37
C GLU A 86 -23.58 -30.15 -6.53
N VAL A 87 -24.47 -29.29 -7.02
CA VAL A 87 -25.87 -29.65 -7.29
C VAL A 87 -25.99 -30.58 -8.51
N TRP A 88 -25.09 -30.47 -9.50
CA TRP A 88 -25.14 -31.27 -10.71
C TRP A 88 -24.55 -32.68 -10.54
N ILE A 89 -23.65 -32.87 -9.57
CA ILE A 89 -23.00 -34.16 -9.28
C ILE A 89 -23.88 -35.07 -8.38
N ARG A 90 -24.90 -34.52 -7.73
CA ARG A 90 -25.82 -35.26 -6.85
C ARG A 90 -27.10 -35.69 -7.56
#